data_AF-K9XVM6-F1
#
_entry.id   AF-K9XVM6-F1
#
_cell.length_a   1.000
_cell.length_b   1.000
_cell.length_c   1.000
_cell.angle_alpha   90.00
_cell.angle_beta   90.00
_cell.angle_gamma   90.00
#
_symmetry.space_group_name_H-M   'P 1'
#
loop_
_entity.id
_entity.type
_entity.pdbx_description
1 polymer ?
#
loop_
_entity_poly.entity_id
_entity_poly.type
_entity_poly.pdbx_seq_one_letter_code
_entity_poly.pdbx_strand_id
1 'polypeptide(L)' 'MGLQDKGEEIKNKAEELKDKAQARSERIEGRVQEMMGELDNDPQDKAEGQAKQVNAGAEHTLEDIEENMNKKTD' A
#
# COMPACT_ATOMS: atom_id res chain seq x y z
N MET A 1 25.52 -0.76 14.55
CA MET A 1 24.11 -0.68 14.16
C MET A 1 23.28 -1.17 15.31
N GLY A 2 22.73 -0.23 16.07
CA GLY A 2 21.84 -0.54 17.19
C GLY A 2 20.52 -1.13 16.67
N LEU A 3 19.77 -1.80 17.53
CA LEU A 3 18.43 -2.30 17.22
C LEU A 3 17.48 -1.17 16.73
N GLN A 4 17.71 0.06 17.17
CA GLN A 4 17.01 1.26 16.73
C GLN A 4 17.26 1.57 15.23
N ASP A 5 18.50 1.47 14.75
CA ASP A 5 18.84 1.70 13.33
C ASP A 5 18.10 0.69 12.42
N LYS A 6 17.96 -0.56 12.87
CA LYS A 6 17.27 -1.61 12.10
C LYS A 6 15.76 -1.39 12.07
N GLY A 7 15.16 -0.88 13.15
CA GLY A 7 13.74 -0.53 13.19
C GLY A 7 13.40 0.61 12.22
N GLU A 8 14.27 1.62 12.15
CA GLU A 8 14.11 2.76 11.24
C GLU A 8 14.27 2.35 9.77
N GLU A 9 15.22 1.45 9.47
CA GLU A 9 15.37 0.91 8.11
C GLU A 9 14.15 0.09 7.66
N ILE A 10 13.53 -0.67 8.58
CA ILE A 10 12.32 -1.44 8.30
C ILE A 10 11.12 -0.51 8.08
N LYS A 11 10.96 0.55 8.89
CA LYS A 11 9.93 1.57 8.68
C LYS A 11 10.04 2.22 7.32
N ASN A 12 11.25 2.65 6.93
CA ASN A 12 11.48 3.28 5.62
C ASN A 12 11.14 2.35 4.46
N LYS A 13 11.50 1.06 4.54
CA LYS A 13 11.12 0.08 3.50
C LYS A 13 9.61 -0.14 3.41
N ALA A 14 8.91 -0.06 4.53
CA ALA A 14 7.48 -0.27 4.58
C ALA A 14 6.69 0.95 4.06
N GLU A 15 7.17 2.17 4.34
CA GLU A 15 6.73 3.40 3.65
C GLU A 15 6.95 3.31 2.14
N GLU A 16 8.13 2.85 1.69
CA GLU A 16 8.43 2.68 0.27
C GLU A 16 7.50 1.64 -0.41
N LEU A 17 7.07 0.62 0.33
CA LEU A 17 6.09 -0.37 -0.16
C LEU A 17 4.70 0.24 -0.29
N LYS A 18 4.28 1.09 0.65
CA LYS A 18 3.03 1.84 0.58
C LYS A 18 2.99 2.77 -0.63
N ASP A 19 4.06 3.52 -0.86
CA ASP A 19 4.17 4.41 -2.03
C ASP A 19 4.10 3.62 -3.36
N LYS A 20 4.78 2.48 -3.44
CA LYS A 20 4.72 1.60 -4.63
C LYS A 20 3.34 1.00 -4.86
N ALA A 21 2.64 0.65 -3.79
CA ALA A 21 1.26 0.17 -3.84
C ALA A 21 0.32 1.25 -4.37
N GLN A 22 0.45 2.47 -3.85
CA GLN A 22 -0.33 3.63 -4.29
C GLN A 22 -0.07 3.97 -5.76
N ALA A 23 1.20 4.02 -6.19
CA ALA A 23 1.54 4.29 -7.59
C ALA A 23 1.02 3.22 -8.57
N ARG A 24 0.95 1.94 -8.13
CA ARG A 24 0.34 0.87 -8.93
C ARG A 24 -1.18 1.04 -9.02
N SER A 25 -1.81 1.49 -7.94
CA SER A 25 -3.23 1.83 -7.91
C SER A 25 -3.57 2.93 -8.91
N GLU A 26 -2.85 4.06 -8.84
CA GLU A 26 -3.04 5.20 -9.74
C GLU A 26 -2.86 4.80 -11.22
N ARG A 27 -1.94 3.88 -11.52
CA ARG A 27 -1.76 3.33 -12.88
C ARG A 27 -2.94 2.47 -13.36
N ILE A 28 -3.59 1.75 -12.45
CA ILE A 28 -4.78 0.96 -12.76
C ILE A 28 -5.96 1.91 -12.99
N GLU A 29 -6.14 2.90 -12.11
CA GLU A 29 -7.16 3.95 -12.24
C GLU A 29 -7.00 4.74 -13.54
N GLY A 30 -5.78 5.17 -13.92
CA GLY A 30 -5.55 5.87 -15.18
C GLY A 30 -5.88 5.03 -16.41
N ARG A 31 -5.52 3.74 -16.42
CA ARG A 31 -5.91 2.81 -17.50
C ARG A 31 -7.41 2.57 -17.55
N VAL A 32 -8.04 2.54 -16.39
CA VAL A 32 -9.49 2.40 -16.27
C VAL A 32 -10.19 3.64 -16.79
N GLN A 33 -9.70 4.86 -16.48
CA GLN A 33 -10.19 6.10 -17.06
C GLN A 33 -10.03 6.15 -18.59
N GLU A 34 -8.90 5.67 -19.13
CA GLU A 34 -8.72 5.50 -20.59
C GLU A 34 -9.77 4.55 -21.17
N MET A 35 -9.99 3.38 -20.55
CA MET A 35 -10.98 2.41 -21.00
C MET A 35 -12.43 2.91 -20.84
N MET A 36 -12.75 3.66 -19.77
CA MET A 36 -14.07 4.24 -19.54
C MET A 36 -14.39 5.35 -20.55
N GLY A 37 -13.37 6.07 -21.03
CA GLY A 37 -13.50 6.97 -22.17
C GLY A 37 -13.94 6.27 -23.47
N GLU A 38 -13.72 4.94 -23.58
CA GLU A 38 -14.11 4.11 -24.72
C GLU A 38 -15.28 3.14 -24.42
N LEU A 39 -15.58 2.82 -23.16
CA LEU A 39 -16.55 1.79 -22.73
C LEU A 39 -17.37 2.27 -21.51
N ASP A 40 -18.66 2.49 -21.73
CA ASP A 40 -19.63 3.09 -20.82
C ASP A 40 -20.07 2.19 -19.63
N ASN A 41 -19.29 1.23 -19.14
CA ASN A 41 -19.76 0.37 -18.04
C ASN A 41 -18.66 -0.04 -17.05
N ASP A 42 -18.55 0.77 -15.99
CA ASP A 42 -18.13 0.40 -14.63
C ASP A 42 -16.75 -0.25 -14.35
N PRO A 43 -15.66 0.09 -15.07
CA PRO A 43 -14.32 -0.34 -14.66
C PRO A 43 -13.78 0.44 -13.44
N GLN A 44 -14.34 1.60 -13.08
CA GLN A 44 -13.91 2.43 -11.95
C GLN A 44 -14.07 1.74 -10.60
N ASP A 45 -15.24 1.17 -10.32
CA ASP A 45 -15.54 0.54 -9.02
C ASP A 45 -14.65 -0.68 -8.77
N LYS A 46 -14.30 -1.42 -9.83
CA LYS A 46 -13.38 -2.54 -9.74
C LYS A 46 -11.93 -2.10 -9.47
N ALA A 47 -11.51 -0.98 -10.07
CA ALA A 47 -10.20 -0.39 -9.83
C ALA A 47 -10.08 0.13 -8.40
N GLU A 48 -11.06 0.90 -7.95
CA GLU A 48 -11.11 1.45 -6.59
C GLU A 48 -11.18 0.34 -5.53
N GLY A 49 -11.90 -0.75 -5.83
CA GLY A 49 -11.92 -1.93 -4.97
C GLY A 49 -10.56 -2.63 -4.85
N GLN A 50 -9.82 -2.76 -5.95
CA GLN A 50 -8.47 -3.36 -5.95
C GLN A 50 -7.45 -2.45 -5.26
N ALA A 51 -7.53 -1.14 -5.51
CA ALA A 51 -6.76 -0.10 -4.85
C ALA A 51 -6.85 -0.20 -3.32
N LYS A 52 -8.10 -0.21 -2.82
CA LYS A 52 -8.40 -0.29 -1.39
C LYS A 52 -7.86 -1.57 -0.76
N GLN A 53 -7.97 -2.71 -1.44
CA GLN A 53 -7.45 -3.98 -0.91
C GLN A 53 -5.92 -3.98 -0.78
N VAL A 54 -5.22 -3.42 -1.78
CA VAL A 54 -3.76 -3.34 -1.76
C VAL A 54 -3.29 -2.39 -0.66
N ASN A 55 -3.94 -1.23 -0.51
CA ASN A 55 -3.56 -0.24 0.50
C ASN A 55 -3.84 -0.77 1.92
N ALA A 56 -5.01 -1.39 2.14
CA ALA A 56 -5.35 -2.01 3.42
C ALA A 56 -4.37 -3.13 3.79
N GLY A 57 -3.95 -3.97 2.84
CA GLY A 57 -2.94 -5.01 3.09
C GLY A 57 -1.57 -4.45 3.47
N ALA A 58 -1.17 -3.34 2.86
CA ALA A 58 0.08 -2.65 3.20
C ALA A 58 0.02 -2.02 4.59
N GLU A 59 -1.09 -1.35 4.94
CA GLU A 59 -1.28 -0.76 6.28
C GLU A 59 -1.31 -1.82 7.37
N HIS A 60 -2.00 -2.94 7.15
CA HIS A 60 -2.03 -4.02 8.14
C HIS A 60 -0.64 -4.63 8.37
N THR A 61 0.14 -4.77 7.30
CA THR A 61 1.52 -5.26 7.39
C THR A 61 2.42 -4.28 8.15
N LEU A 62 2.21 -2.98 7.97
CA LEU A 62 2.90 -1.91 8.71
C LEU A 62 2.56 -1.99 10.21
N GLU A 63 1.28 -2.07 10.55
CA GLU A 63 0.80 -2.16 11.94
C GLU A 63 1.36 -3.40 12.65
N ASP A 64 1.34 -4.56 11.98
CA ASP A 64 1.90 -5.81 12.52
C ASP A 64 3.41 -5.68 12.82
N ILE A 65 4.16 -4.95 12.00
CA ILE A 65 5.59 -4.70 12.23
C ILE A 65 5.80 -3.78 13.43
N GLU A 66 5.02 -2.70 13.53
CA GLU A 66 5.09 -1.78 14.67
C GLU A 66 4.72 -2.47 15.99
N GLU A 67 3.66 -3.28 15.99
CA GLU A 67 3.23 -4.03 17.18
C GLU A 67 4.29 -5.04 17.63
N ASN A 68 4.92 -5.75 16.68
CA ASN A 68 6.00 -6.71 16.98
C ASN A 68 7.27 -6.03 17.54
N MET A 69 7.58 -4.81 17.13
CA MET A 69 8.69 -4.05 17.70
C MET A 69 8.39 -3.63 19.14
N ASN A 70 7.18 -3.13 19.40
CA ASN A 70 6.80 -2.72 20.77
C ASN A 70 6.77 -3.91 21.73
N LYS A 71 6.19 -5.05 21.32
CA LYS A 71 6.15 -6.29 22.12
C LYS A 71 7.51 -6.89 22.48
N LYS A 72 8.57 -6.59 21.72
CA LYS A 72 9.93 -7.05 22.04
C LYS A 72 10.66 -6.17 23.04
N THR A 73 10.08 -5.03 23.40
CA THR A 73 10.71 -4.01 24.24
C THR A 73 10.14 -3.96 25.67
N ASP A 74 9.05 -4.69 25.94
CA ASP A 74 8.54 -5.05 27.29
C ASP A 74 9.10 -6.41 27.74
#